data_AF-A0A7S4PA97-F1
#
_entry.id   AF-A0A7S4PA97-F1
#
_cell.length_a   1.000
_cell.length_b   1.000
_cell.length_c   1.000
_cell.angle_alpha   90.00
_cell.angle_beta   90.00
_cell.angle_gamma   90.00
#
_symmetry.space_group_name_H-M   'P 1'
#
loop_
_entity.id
_entity.type
_entity.pdbx_description
1 polymer ?
#
loop_
_entity_poly.entity_id
_entity_poly.type
_entity_poly.pdbx_seq_one_letter_code
_entity_poly.pdbx_strand_id
1 'polypeptide(L)'
;MSSSSGGKGWEVLFSREEVVRELNLELTLSCGQTFRWKKVAPVSQQGEEVAEKRESEWWGVIGRSVYSLKQNGNSQILYKVHKSPSSSASPSSHDPKQVLWDYFQLDKPLIPRYKRWSTSQIKKEQEQEK
;
A
#
# COMPACT_ATOMS: atom_id res chain seq x y z
N MET A 1 -12.31 -34.71 -10.86
CA MET A 1 -12.39 -33.39 -11.50
C MET A 1 -11.94 -32.36 -10.47
N SER A 2 -10.67 -31.98 -10.50
CA SER A 2 -10.06 -31.14 -9.45
C SER A 2 -10.13 -29.67 -9.88
N SER A 3 -10.97 -28.89 -9.20
CA SER A 3 -11.13 -27.46 -9.43
C SER A 3 -9.85 -26.71 -9.07
N SER A 4 -9.26 -26.03 -10.05
CA SER A 4 -8.08 -25.19 -9.92
C SER A 4 -8.39 -23.97 -9.02
N SER A 5 -7.70 -23.87 -7.89
CA SER A 5 -7.79 -22.76 -6.94
C SER A 5 -7.23 -21.47 -7.57
N GLY A 6 -8.15 -20.61 -8.03
CA GLY A 6 -7.84 -19.32 -8.60
C GLY A 6 -7.61 -18.25 -7.52
N GLY A 7 -6.37 -17.78 -7.44
CA GLY A 7 -5.96 -16.57 -6.71
C GLY A 7 -5.28 -16.85 -5.37
N LYS A 8 -3.97 -16.64 -5.30
CA LYS A 8 -3.23 -16.59 -4.02
C LYS A 8 -3.94 -15.58 -3.09
N GLY A 9 -4.08 -15.97 -1.83
CA GLY A 9 -4.67 -15.13 -0.79
C GLY A 9 -3.86 -13.86 -0.51
N TRP A 10 -4.25 -13.10 0.50
CA TRP A 10 -3.51 -11.92 0.94
C TRP A 10 -2.09 -12.29 1.38
N GLU A 11 -1.10 -11.56 0.89
CA GLU A 11 0.31 -11.70 1.26
C GLU A 11 0.78 -10.46 2.02
N VAL A 12 1.74 -10.64 2.92
CA VAL A 12 2.30 -9.53 3.71
C VAL A 12 3.36 -8.80 2.87
N LEU A 13 3.08 -7.54 2.53
CA LEU A 13 4.08 -6.64 1.96
C LEU A 13 5.08 -6.27 3.04
N PHE A 14 4.56 -5.89 4.22
CA PHE A 14 5.34 -5.33 5.30
C PHE A 14 4.70 -5.56 6.69
N SER A 15 5.50 -5.89 7.73
CA SER A 15 4.99 -6.23 9.07
C SER A 15 5.77 -5.70 10.29
N ARG A 16 6.71 -4.76 10.11
CA ARG A 16 7.37 -4.09 11.26
C ARG A 16 6.69 -2.77 11.58
N GLU A 17 6.35 -2.56 12.84
CA GLU A 17 5.70 -1.34 13.33
C GLU A 17 6.45 -0.05 12.92
N GLU A 18 7.79 -0.09 12.93
CA GLU A 18 8.66 1.04 12.56
C GLU A 18 8.51 1.47 11.10
N VAL A 19 8.20 0.54 10.20
CA VAL A 19 8.13 0.83 8.75
C VAL A 19 6.69 0.94 8.24
N VAL A 20 5.69 0.48 9.00
CA VAL A 20 4.29 0.90 8.75
C VAL A 20 4.13 2.41 8.99
N ARG A 21 4.97 3.02 9.83
CA ARG A 21 5.06 4.48 9.95
C ARG A 21 5.70 5.17 8.74
N GLU A 22 6.36 4.42 7.87
CA GLU A 22 6.98 4.93 6.65
C GLU A 22 5.98 5.01 5.48
N LEU A 23 4.84 4.32 5.58
CA LEU A 23 3.81 4.31 4.53
C LEU A 23 2.39 4.32 5.12
N ASN A 24 1.65 5.40 4.84
CA ASN A 24 0.22 5.49 5.09
C ASN A 24 -0.53 5.42 3.75
N LEU A 25 -1.27 4.34 3.51
CA LEU A 25 -1.97 4.13 2.23
C LEU A 25 -3.03 5.20 1.97
N GLU A 26 -3.78 5.63 2.99
CA GLU A 26 -4.83 6.64 2.83
C GLU A 26 -4.25 7.95 2.31
N LEU A 27 -3.22 8.46 2.99
CA LEU A 27 -2.58 9.72 2.60
C LEU A 27 -1.85 9.58 1.27
N THR A 28 -1.11 8.48 1.07
CA THR A 28 -0.26 8.30 -0.12
C THR A 28 -1.08 8.10 -1.40
N LEU A 29 -2.13 7.27 -1.35
CA LEU A 29 -2.89 6.91 -2.54
C LEU A 29 -3.98 7.93 -2.88
N SER A 30 -4.36 8.82 -1.95
CA SER A 30 -5.35 9.88 -2.20
C SER A 30 -4.75 11.25 -2.52
N CYS A 31 -3.48 11.50 -2.22
CA CYS A 31 -2.86 12.83 -2.32
C CYS A 31 -2.53 13.31 -3.76
N GLY A 32 -3.06 12.65 -4.80
CA GLY A 32 -2.89 13.09 -6.19
C GLY A 32 -1.53 12.76 -6.83
N GLN A 33 -0.64 12.06 -6.13
CA GLN A 33 0.62 11.55 -6.73
C GLN A 33 0.35 10.52 -7.84
N THR A 34 -0.76 9.78 -7.72
CA THR A 34 -1.19 8.77 -8.68
C THR A 34 -2.72 8.73 -8.73
N PHE A 35 -3.27 8.57 -9.93
CA PHE A 35 -4.73 8.49 -10.16
C PHE A 35 -5.21 7.08 -10.45
N ARG A 36 -4.29 6.10 -10.44
CA ARG A 36 -4.56 4.69 -10.77
C ARG A 36 -5.03 3.87 -9.58
N TRP A 37 -5.23 4.49 -8.42
CA TRP A 37 -5.72 3.84 -7.23
C TRP A 37 -7.14 4.29 -6.91
N LYS A 38 -7.98 3.33 -6.54
CA LYS A 38 -9.36 3.55 -6.10
C LYS A 38 -9.57 2.84 -4.77
N LYS A 39 -10.16 3.57 -3.83
CA LYS A 39 -10.61 3.02 -2.56
C LYS A 39 -11.89 2.22 -2.82
N VAL A 40 -11.89 0.96 -2.43
CA VAL A 40 -13.03 0.05 -2.58
C VAL A 40 -13.67 -0.11 -1.21
N ALA A 41 -14.99 0.10 -1.16
CA ALA A 41 -15.74 -0.13 0.06
C ALA A 41 -15.67 -1.61 0.46
N PRO A 42 -15.52 -1.94 1.75
CA PRO A 42 -15.48 -3.32 2.19
C PRO A 42 -16.81 -4.01 1.84
N VAL A 43 -16.74 -5.09 1.07
CA VAL A 43 -17.94 -5.85 0.68
C VAL A 43 -18.50 -6.54 1.93
N SER A 44 -19.68 -6.11 2.37
CA SER A 44 -20.47 -6.84 3.36
C SER A 44 -20.92 -8.15 2.74
N GLN A 45 -20.25 -9.26 3.05
CA GLN A 45 -20.86 -10.56 2.84
C GLN A 45 -21.95 -10.70 3.91
N GLN A 46 -23.21 -10.60 3.46
CA GLN A 46 -24.45 -10.78 4.24
C GLN A 46 -24.67 -9.81 5.40
N GLY A 47 -25.53 -8.81 5.17
CA GLY A 47 -26.64 -8.45 6.07
C GLY A 47 -26.40 -8.02 7.52
N GLU A 48 -25.16 -7.95 8.01
CA GLU A 48 -24.89 -7.55 9.40
C GLU A 48 -24.15 -6.22 9.45
N GLU A 49 -24.87 -5.21 9.97
CA GLU A 49 -24.30 -3.97 10.47
C GLU A 49 -23.47 -4.27 11.72
N VAL A 50 -22.16 -4.45 11.53
CA VAL A 50 -21.18 -4.21 12.58
C VAL A 50 -20.26 -3.11 12.10
N ALA A 51 -20.60 -1.90 12.52
CA ALA A 51 -19.85 -0.68 12.32
C ALA A 51 -18.66 -0.62 13.28
N GLU A 52 -17.65 -1.47 13.08
CA GLU A 52 -16.34 -1.28 13.72
C GLU A 52 -15.24 -1.35 12.66
N LYS A 53 -14.83 -0.15 12.24
CA LYS A 53 -13.54 0.17 11.61
C LYS A 53 -13.05 -0.83 10.56
N ARG A 54 -13.89 -1.13 9.56
CA ARG A 54 -13.45 -1.94 8.42
C ARG A 54 -12.32 -1.22 7.68
N GLU A 55 -11.16 -1.84 7.69
CA GLU A 55 -9.95 -1.38 7.00
C GLU A 55 -10.25 -1.25 5.50
N SER A 56 -9.87 -0.10 4.94
CA SER A 56 -10.15 0.22 3.55
C SER A 56 -9.23 -0.55 2.60
N GLU A 57 -9.82 -1.15 1.58
CA GLU A 57 -9.08 -1.81 0.51
C GLU A 57 -8.83 -0.83 -0.63
N TRP A 58 -7.64 -0.90 -1.22
CA TRP A 58 -7.21 -0.05 -2.32
C TRP A 58 -6.90 -0.90 -3.53
N TRP A 59 -7.56 -0.62 -4.65
CA TRP A 59 -7.30 -1.28 -5.93
C TRP A 59 -6.54 -0.36 -6.83
N GLY A 60 -5.50 -0.86 -7.47
CA GLY A 60 -4.78 -0.06 -8.44
C GLY A 60 -3.94 -0.86 -9.41
N VAL A 61 -3.38 -0.14 -10.37
CA VAL A 61 -2.60 -0.73 -11.46
C VAL A 61 -1.16 -0.28 -11.37
N ILE A 62 -0.25 -1.24 -11.28
CA ILE A 62 1.20 -1.04 -11.41
C ILE A 62 1.67 -1.85 -12.61
N GLY A 63 2.29 -1.18 -13.59
CA GLY A 63 2.68 -1.81 -14.85
C GLY A 63 1.45 -2.36 -15.59
N ARG A 64 1.38 -3.69 -15.74
CA ARG A 64 0.29 -4.42 -16.41
C ARG A 64 -0.55 -5.28 -15.45
N SER A 65 -0.32 -5.14 -14.14
CA SER A 65 -0.93 -5.98 -13.13
C SER A 65 -1.83 -5.15 -12.21
N VAL A 66 -2.95 -5.76 -11.80
CA VAL A 66 -3.88 -5.16 -10.84
C VAL A 66 -3.51 -5.66 -9.45
N TYR A 67 -3.37 -4.72 -8.52
CA TYR A 67 -3.03 -4.96 -7.13
C TYR A 67 -4.18 -4.51 -6.24
N SER A 68 -4.49 -5.33 -5.23
CA SER A 68 -5.18 -4.88 -4.03
C SER A 68 -4.18 -4.63 -2.92
N LEU A 69 -4.37 -3.56 -2.16
CA LEU A 69 -3.62 -3.24 -0.95
C LEU A 69 -4.56 -3.01 0.23
N LYS A 70 -4.14 -3.44 1.40
CA LYS A 70 -4.87 -3.23 2.65
C LYS A 70 -3.89 -2.92 3.77
N GLN A 71 -4.23 -1.97 4.62
CA GLN A 71 -3.41 -1.62 5.79
C GLN A 71 -4.20 -1.92 7.06
N ASN A 72 -3.68 -2.85 7.86
CA ASN A 72 -4.31 -3.28 9.10
C ASN A 72 -3.80 -2.43 10.27
N GLY A 73 -4.47 -1.31 10.52
CA GLY A 73 -4.03 -0.32 11.49
C GLY A 73 -2.58 0.11 11.28
N ASN A 74 -1.77 -0.01 12.33
CA ASN A 74 -0.33 0.31 12.28
C ASN A 74 0.56 -0.93 12.22
N SER A 75 -0.01 -2.12 12.03
CA SER A 75 0.72 -3.38 12.22
C SER A 75 1.26 -3.95 10.92
N GLN A 76 0.45 -3.96 9.85
CA GLN A 76 0.81 -4.65 8.61
C GLN A 76 0.21 -3.98 7.37
N ILE A 77 0.95 -4.06 6.27
CA ILE A 77 0.43 -3.79 4.92
C ILE A 77 0.39 -5.11 4.16
N LEU A 78 -0.78 -5.45 3.65
CA LEU A 78 -1.04 -6.64 2.86
C LEU A 78 -1.26 -6.27 1.40
N TYR A 79 -0.91 -7.19 0.51
CA TYR A 79 -1.14 -7.05 -0.91
C TYR A 79 -1.71 -8.34 -1.51
N LYS A 80 -2.38 -8.19 -2.66
CA LYS A 80 -2.83 -9.28 -3.50
C LYS A 80 -2.69 -8.87 -4.96
N VAL A 81 -2.22 -9.78 -5.80
CA VAL A 81 -2.17 -9.57 -7.26
C VAL A 81 -3.31 -10.32 -7.91
N HIS A 82 -4.11 -9.63 -8.71
CA HIS A 82 -5.18 -10.24 -9.48
C HIS A 82 -4.62 -10.72 -10.83
N LYS A 83 -4.80 -12.01 -11.12
CA LYS A 83 -4.48 -12.58 -12.44
C LYS A 83 -5.73 -12.56 -13.31
N SER A 84 -5.57 -12.21 -14.58
CA SER A 84 -6.67 -12.37 -15.53
C SER A 84 -6.89 -13.86 -15.79
N PRO A 85 -8.15 -14.35 -15.80
CA PRO A 85 -8.45 -15.74 -16.16
C PRO A 85 -8.05 -16.08 -17.60
N SER A 86 -7.95 -15.08 -18.49
CA SER A 86 -7.54 -15.26 -19.89
C SER A 86 -6.03 -15.13 -20.12
N SER A 87 -5.26 -14.68 -19.12
CA SER A 87 -3.81 -14.54 -19.27
C SER A 87 -3.12 -15.83 -18.85
N SER A 88 -2.82 -16.70 -19.81
CA SER A 88 -1.73 -17.68 -19.72
C SER A 88 -0.34 -17.02 -19.70
N ALA A 89 -0.32 -15.67 -19.75
CA ALA A 89 0.89 -14.87 -19.67
C ALA A 89 1.71 -15.32 -18.46
N SER A 90 2.94 -15.72 -18.75
CA SER A 90 3.98 -15.99 -17.76
C SER A 90 3.91 -14.91 -16.68
N PRO A 91 4.00 -15.27 -15.38
CA PRO A 91 4.09 -14.25 -14.33
C PRO A 91 5.12 -13.22 -14.77
N SER A 92 4.79 -11.92 -14.68
CA SER A 92 5.80 -10.88 -14.83
C SER A 92 7.03 -11.36 -14.07
N SER A 93 8.19 -11.44 -14.72
CA SER A 93 9.39 -12.09 -14.14
C SER A 93 9.86 -11.50 -12.82
N HIS A 94 9.24 -10.40 -12.40
CA HIS A 94 9.55 -9.64 -11.21
C HIS A 94 8.61 -10.08 -10.08
N ASP A 95 9.21 -10.34 -8.92
CA ASP A 95 8.49 -10.61 -7.68
C ASP A 95 7.52 -9.44 -7.38
N PRO A 96 6.20 -9.70 -7.27
CA PRO A 96 5.22 -8.67 -6.94
C PRO A 96 5.56 -7.85 -5.69
N LYS A 97 6.19 -8.49 -4.70
CA LYS A 97 6.60 -7.81 -3.48
C LYS A 97 7.70 -6.79 -3.77
N GLN A 98 8.69 -7.14 -4.59
CA GLN A 98 9.75 -6.23 -5.01
C GLN A 98 9.20 -5.06 -5.83
N VAL A 99 8.26 -5.32 -6.75
CA VAL A 99 7.60 -4.26 -7.53
C VAL A 99 6.92 -3.24 -6.62
N LEU A 100 6.22 -3.70 -5.57
CA LEU A 100 5.59 -2.82 -4.59
C LEU A 100 6.63 -2.08 -3.73
N TRP A 101 7.70 -2.77 -3.34
CA TRP A 101 8.80 -2.17 -2.59
C TRP A 101 9.41 -0.98 -3.34
N ASP A 102 9.69 -1.16 -4.64
CA ASP A 102 10.27 -0.13 -5.49
C ASP A 102 9.25 0.99 -5.78
N TYR A 103 7.98 0.64 -6.03
CA TYR A 103 6.92 1.60 -6.31
C TYR A 103 6.71 2.58 -5.15
N PHE A 104 6.73 2.08 -3.92
CA PHE A 104 6.62 2.90 -2.70
C PHE A 104 7.96 3.42 -2.18
N GLN A 105 9.07 3.08 -2.84
CA GLN A 105 10.44 3.46 -2.46
C GLN A 105 10.75 3.15 -0.98
N LEU A 106 10.36 1.95 -0.54
CA LEU A 106 10.47 1.53 0.87
C LEU A 106 11.92 1.34 1.34
N ASP A 107 12.89 1.39 0.42
CA ASP A 107 14.33 1.46 0.72
C ASP A 107 14.75 2.81 1.32
N LYS A 108 13.94 3.86 1.16
CA LYS A 108 14.24 5.22 1.63
C LYS A 108 13.44 5.53 2.89
N PRO A 109 14.02 5.40 4.11
CA PRO A 109 13.27 5.64 5.33
C PRO A 109 12.84 7.12 5.41
N LEU A 110 11.53 7.33 5.58
CA LEU A 110 10.86 8.63 5.66
C LEU A 110 11.04 9.25 7.05
N ILE A 111 11.07 8.46 8.14
CA ILE A 111 11.24 8.96 9.51
C ILE A 111 12.53 9.78 9.67
N PRO A 112 13.73 9.31 9.28
CA PRO A 112 14.94 10.11 9.34
C PRO A 112 14.88 11.37 8.48
N ARG A 113 14.19 11.30 7.33
CA ARG A 113 14.01 12.46 6.43
C ARG A 113 13.11 13.52 7.07
N TYR A 114 11.99 13.11 7.67
CA TYR A 114 11.11 13.99 8.42
C TYR A 114 11.83 14.68 9.57
N LYS A 115 12.63 13.94 10.35
CA LYS A 115 13.46 14.51 11.41
C LYS A 115 14.47 15.55 10.88
N ARG A 116 15.11 15.27 9.74
CA ARG A 116 16.04 16.22 9.10
C ARG A 116 15.31 17.45 8.57
N TRP A 117 14.15 17.29 7.95
CA TRP A 117 13.39 18.40 7.40
C TRP A 117 12.86 19.31 8.51
N SER A 118 12.30 18.76 9.59
CA SER A 118 11.79 19.57 10.71
C SER A 118 12.90 20.41 11.37
N THR A 119 14.07 19.81 11.60
CA THR A 119 15.22 20.51 12.20
C THR A 119 15.83 21.58 11.29
N SER A 120 15.77 21.40 9.97
CA SER A 120 16.30 22.38 9.01
C SER A 120 15.40 23.60 8.85
N GLN A 121 14.09 23.45 9.07
CA GLN A 121 13.15 24.58 9.05
C GLN A 121 13.35 25.49 10.27
N ILE A 122 13.50 24.90 11.47
CA ILE A 122 13.72 25.64 12.72
C ILE A 122 14.96 26.53 12.65
N LYS A 123 16.05 26.07 12.01
CA LYS A 123 17.28 26.86 11.88
C LYS A 123 17.13 28.08 10.97
N LYS A 124 16.33 27.97 9.90
CA LYS A 124 16.11 29.08 8.97
C LYS A 124 15.27 30.20 9.57
N GLU A 125 14.32 29.87 10.43
CA GLU A 125 13.49 30.86 11.13
C GLU A 125 14.34 31.68 12.12
N GLN A 126 15.26 31.06 12.86
CA GLN A 126 16.11 31.77 13.83
C GLN A 126 17.23 32.62 13.20
N GLU A 127 17.62 32.36 11.96
CA GLU A 127 18.56 33.20 11.20
C GLU A 127 17.87 34.41 10.54
N GLN A 128 16.54 34.39 10.36
CA GLN A 128 15.79 35.53 9.82
C GLN A 128 15.30 36.51 10.90
N GLU A 129 15.28 36.11 12.18
CA GLU A 129 14.92 36.96 13.32
C GLU A 129 16.14 37.64 14.00
N LYS A 130 17.34 37.51 13.44
CA LYS A 130 18.59 38.16 13.90
C LYS A 130 19.08 39.20 12.91
#